data_AF-A0A951J9X0-F1
#
_entry.id   AF-A0A951J9X0-F1
#
_cell.length_a   1.000
_cell.length_b   1.000
_cell.length_c   1.000
_cell.angle_alpha   90.00
_cell.angle_beta   90.00
_cell.angle_gamma   90.00
#
_symmetry.space_group_name_H-M   'P 1'
#
loop_
_entity.id
_entity.type
_entity.pdbx_description
1 polymer ?
#
loop_
_entity_poly.entity_id
_entity_poly.type
_entity_poly.pdbx_seq_one_letter_code
_entity_poly.pdbx_strand_id
1 'polypeptide(L)'
;PQTTVETLSGRRRLELPASVALSTAERLQRLGVTAASPSELDLLLAPIVVTCGRLRAAGWGPTWTNESALLAHLATQPEAGSRTSSTYTAAGATAAVIGTAALVRRARRRRGR
;
A
#
# COMPACT_ATOMS: atom_id res chain seq x y z
N PRO A 1 -16.86 -7.62 -2.76
CA PRO A 1 -15.94 -8.56 -3.45
C PRO A 1 -14.80 -7.78 -4.12
N GLN A 2 -13.67 -8.42 -4.43
CA GLN A 2 -12.50 -7.71 -4.96
C GLN A 2 -12.79 -6.98 -6.29
N THR A 3 -13.57 -7.58 -7.19
CA THR A 3 -13.98 -6.97 -8.46
C THR A 3 -14.71 -5.63 -8.29
N THR A 4 -15.59 -5.51 -7.29
CA THR A 4 -16.28 -4.25 -6.99
C THR A 4 -15.30 -3.15 -6.58
N VAL A 5 -14.26 -3.50 -5.82
CA VAL A 5 -13.21 -2.54 -5.41
C VAL A 5 -12.44 -2.06 -6.64
N GLU A 6 -12.06 -2.96 -7.55
CA GLU A 6 -11.36 -2.62 -8.79
C GLU A 6 -12.21 -1.70 -9.67
N THR A 7 -13.50 -2.00 -9.84
CA THR A 7 -14.43 -1.17 -10.61
C THR A 7 -14.61 0.21 -10.01
N LEU A 8 -14.84 0.31 -8.69
CA LEU A 8 -15.09 1.59 -8.02
C LEU A 8 -13.84 2.46 -7.89
N SER A 9 -12.66 1.84 -7.75
CA SER A 9 -11.40 2.58 -7.59
C SER A 9 -10.66 2.86 -8.91
N GLY A 10 -11.01 2.18 -10.00
CA GLY A 10 -10.24 2.20 -11.24
C GLY A 10 -8.83 1.61 -11.13
N ARG A 11 -8.48 1.01 -9.97
CA ARG A 11 -7.17 0.44 -9.70
C ARG A 11 -7.12 -1.03 -10.10
N ARG A 12 -5.95 -1.48 -10.56
CA ARG A 12 -5.69 -2.89 -10.84
C ARG A 12 -5.27 -3.64 -9.58
N ARG A 13 -5.71 -4.89 -9.48
CA ARG A 13 -5.24 -5.82 -8.45
C ARG A 13 -3.83 -6.30 -8.77
N LEU A 14 -3.04 -6.43 -7.71
CA LEU A 14 -1.69 -6.98 -7.75
C LEU A 14 -1.56 -7.99 -6.61
N GLU A 15 -1.26 -9.24 -6.97
CA GLU A 15 -1.03 -10.32 -6.01
C GLU A 15 0.46 -10.43 -5.72
N LEU A 16 0.83 -10.35 -4.44
CA LEU A 16 2.23 -10.38 -4.00
C LEU A 16 2.39 -11.30 -2.80
N PRO A 17 3.58 -11.91 -2.62
CA PRO A 17 3.94 -12.53 -1.36
C PRO A 17 3.88 -11.50 -0.21
N ALA A 18 3.39 -11.93 0.96
CA ALA A 18 3.23 -11.07 2.13
C ALA A 18 4.53 -10.32 2.52
N SER A 19 5.69 -10.99 2.42
CA SER A 19 6.99 -10.40 2.72
C SER A 19 7.33 -9.21 1.79
N VAL A 20 6.94 -9.27 0.52
CA VAL A 20 7.14 -8.18 -0.44
C VAL A 20 6.21 -7.02 -0.15
N ALA A 21 4.95 -7.30 0.18
CA ALA A 21 3.97 -6.26 0.53
C ALA A 21 4.41 -5.49 1.78
N LEU A 22 4.76 -6.19 2.86
CA LEU A 22 5.19 -5.59 4.14
C LEU A 22 6.47 -4.75 3.97
N SER A 23 7.52 -5.34 3.37
CA SER A 23 8.78 -4.62 3.16
C SER A 23 8.64 -3.39 2.25
N THR A 24 7.75 -3.45 1.26
CA THR A 24 7.46 -2.30 0.39
C THR A 24 6.70 -1.22 1.15
N ALA A 25 5.70 -1.58 1.95
CA ALA A 25 4.95 -0.65 2.80
C ALA A 25 5.86 0.07 3.82
N GLU A 26 6.75 -0.65 4.51
CA GLU A 26 7.75 -0.06 5.42
C GLU A 26 8.67 0.95 4.73
N ARG A 27 9.06 0.68 3.47
CA ARG A 27 9.90 1.61 2.70
C ARG A 27 9.12 2.86 2.30
N LEU A 28 7.89 2.68 1.81
CA LEU A 28 7.03 3.82 1.44
C LEU A 28 6.69 4.68 2.66
N GLN A 29 6.47 4.07 3.82
CA GLN A 29 6.27 4.80 5.07
C GLN A 29 7.49 5.64 5.45
N ARG A 30 8.70 5.04 5.43
CA ARG A 30 9.94 5.78 5.72
C ARG A 30 10.17 6.95 4.77
N LEU A 31 9.66 6.86 3.56
CA LEU A 31 9.73 7.92 2.56
C LEU A 31 8.58 8.93 2.67
N GLY A 32 7.64 8.75 3.61
CA GLY A 32 6.46 9.62 3.79
C GLY A 32 5.47 9.56 2.63
N VAL A 33 5.53 8.51 1.80
CA VAL A 33 4.71 8.35 0.59
C VAL A 33 3.36 7.68 0.90
N THR A 34 3.31 6.85 1.94
CA THR A 34 2.08 6.17 2.38
C THR A 34 1.49 6.92 3.57
N ALA A 35 0.16 7.15 3.53
CA ALA A 35 -0.57 7.80 4.62
C ALA A 35 -0.87 6.84 5.80
N ALA A 36 -0.87 5.54 5.55
CA ALA A 36 -1.17 4.48 6.52
C ALA A 36 0.11 3.89 7.13
N SER A 37 0.11 3.66 8.45
CA SER A 37 1.26 3.08 9.14
C SER A 37 1.47 1.59 8.76
N PRO A 38 2.72 1.06 8.72
CA PRO A 38 2.99 -0.34 8.44
C PRO A 38 2.27 -1.30 9.39
N SER A 39 2.08 -0.90 10.66
CA SER A 39 1.33 -1.64 11.67
C SER A 39 -0.15 -1.80 11.35
N GLU A 40 -0.76 -0.91 10.55
CA GLU A 40 -2.12 -1.10 10.06
C GLU A 40 -2.21 -2.24 9.05
N LEU A 41 -1.12 -2.54 8.34
CA LEU A 41 -1.05 -3.64 7.39
C LEU A 41 -1.06 -4.99 8.09
N ASP A 42 -0.47 -5.07 9.29
CA ASP A 42 -0.53 -6.26 10.14
C ASP A 42 -1.97 -6.57 10.59
N LEU A 43 -2.79 -5.54 10.82
CA LEU A 43 -4.21 -5.72 11.15
C LEU A 43 -5.00 -6.38 10.01
N LEU A 44 -4.62 -6.14 8.76
CA LEU A 44 -5.26 -6.76 7.59
C LEU A 44 -4.90 -8.25 7.45
N LEU A 45 -3.76 -8.67 8.02
CA LEU A 45 -3.29 -10.06 7.99
C LEU A 45 -3.84 -10.87 9.18
N ALA A 46 -4.29 -10.21 10.23
CA ALA A 46 -4.93 -10.85 11.37
C ALA A 46 -6.38 -11.27 11.02
N PRO A 47 -6.88 -12.39 11.56
CA PRO A 47 -8.28 -12.78 11.42
C PRO A 47 -9.18 -11.89 12.32
N ILE A 48 -9.36 -10.64 11.92
CA ILE A 48 -10.19 -9.66 12.63
C ILE A 48 -11.64 -9.72 12.13
N VAL A 49 -12.33 -10.83 12.39
CA VAL A 49 -13.77 -10.92 12.11
C VAL A 49 -14.54 -10.82 13.42
N VAL A 50 -15.11 -9.64 13.68
CA VAL A 50 -16.09 -9.48 14.77
C VAL A 50 -17.46 -9.85 14.24
N THR A 51 -18.16 -10.76 14.93
CA THR A 51 -19.52 -11.12 14.56
C THR A 51 -20.46 -9.91 14.73
N CYS A 52 -21.16 -9.51 13.67
CA CYS A 52 -22.14 -8.43 13.75
C CYS A 52 -23.36 -8.76 14.64
N GLY A 53 -23.55 -10.03 15.02
CA GLY A 53 -24.71 -10.47 15.81
C GLY A 53 -24.89 -9.72 17.13
N ARG A 54 -23.80 -9.52 17.89
CA ARG A 54 -23.86 -8.77 19.17
C ARG A 54 -24.19 -7.29 18.96
N LEU A 55 -23.70 -6.68 17.88
CA LEU A 55 -24.01 -5.31 17.52
C LEU A 55 -25.47 -5.17 17.11
N ARG A 56 -25.97 -6.09 16.27
CA ARG A 56 -27.37 -6.12 15.83
C ARG A 56 -28.33 -6.33 17.00
N ALA A 57 -28.00 -7.22 17.92
CA ALA A 57 -28.79 -7.44 19.14
C ALA A 57 -28.85 -6.19 20.04
N ALA A 58 -27.83 -5.34 20.00
CA ALA A 58 -27.80 -4.04 20.68
C ALA A 58 -28.50 -2.91 19.88
N GLY A 59 -29.21 -3.24 18.79
CA GLY A 59 -29.95 -2.28 17.97
C GLY A 59 -29.10 -1.55 16.92
N TRP A 60 -27.84 -1.92 16.73
CA TRP A 60 -26.98 -1.29 15.74
C TRP A 60 -27.36 -1.71 14.30
N GLY A 61 -27.42 -0.74 13.41
CA GLY A 61 -27.59 -0.93 11.97
C GLY A 61 -26.54 -0.14 11.16
N PRO A 62 -26.04 -0.67 10.04
CA PRO A 62 -25.10 0.05 9.20
C PRO A 62 -25.83 1.19 8.47
N THR A 63 -25.31 2.41 8.60
CA THR A 63 -25.78 3.58 7.84
C THR A 63 -25.16 3.65 6.45
N TRP A 64 -23.98 3.07 6.28
CA TRP A 64 -23.23 3.05 5.03
C TRP A 64 -23.14 1.62 4.49
N THR A 65 -23.21 1.49 3.16
CA THR A 65 -22.79 0.25 2.50
C THR A 65 -21.27 0.30 2.31
N ASN A 66 -20.66 -0.86 2.07
CA ASN A 66 -19.23 -0.92 1.80
C ASN A 66 -18.87 -0.10 0.55
N GLU A 67 -19.72 -0.14 -0.47
CA GLU A 67 -19.55 0.58 -1.72
C GLU A 67 -19.65 2.10 -1.53
N SER A 68 -20.64 2.59 -0.78
CA SER A 68 -20.80 4.02 -0.55
C SER A 68 -19.69 4.58 0.34
N ALA A 69 -19.25 3.81 1.34
CA ALA A 69 -18.11 4.18 2.17
C ALA A 69 -16.80 4.23 1.36
N LEU A 70 -16.58 3.25 0.46
CA LEU A 70 -15.41 3.22 -0.40
C LEU A 70 -15.39 4.42 -1.37
N LEU A 71 -16.52 4.73 -2.01
CA LEU A 71 -16.62 5.88 -2.91
C LEU A 71 -16.37 7.20 -2.17
N ALA A 72 -16.96 7.38 -0.99
CA ALA A 72 -16.71 8.56 -0.16
C ALA A 72 -15.23 8.67 0.22
N HIS A 73 -14.57 7.56 0.55
CA HIS A 73 -13.14 7.56 0.84
C HIS A 73 -12.30 7.92 -0.39
N LEU A 74 -12.56 7.31 -1.55
CA LEU A 74 -11.83 7.60 -2.79
C LEU A 74 -11.93 9.06 -3.22
N ALA A 75 -13.08 9.71 -2.99
CA ALA A 75 -13.26 11.13 -3.27
C ALA A 75 -12.34 12.05 -2.43
N THR A 76 -11.80 11.56 -1.31
CA THR A 76 -10.84 12.32 -0.48
C THR A 76 -9.39 12.05 -0.84
N GLN A 77 -9.12 11.02 -1.63
CA GLN A 77 -7.77 10.64 -2.03
C GLN A 77 -7.37 11.40 -3.29
N PRO A 78 -6.10 11.85 -3.40
CA PRO A 78 -5.60 12.32 -4.68
C PRO A 78 -5.73 11.19 -5.71
N GLU A 79 -6.20 11.51 -6.91
CA GLU A 79 -6.29 10.58 -8.03
C GLU A 79 -5.01 9.74 -8.12
N ALA A 80 -5.15 8.42 -8.08
CA ALA A 80 -4.03 7.50 -8.12
C ALA A 80 -3.38 7.59 -9.51
N GLY A 81 -2.34 8.42 -9.63
CA GLY A 81 -1.70 8.75 -10.90
C GLY A 81 -1.81 10.23 -11.29
N SER A 82 -2.41 11.10 -10.47
CA SER A 82 -2.27 12.54 -10.65
C SER A 82 -0.78 12.91 -10.62
N ARG A 83 -0.34 13.58 -11.68
CA ARG A 83 1.05 13.85 -12.06
C ARG A 83 1.78 14.82 -11.14
N THR A 84 1.43 14.89 -9.85
CA THR A 84 2.28 15.46 -8.80
C THR A 84 3.46 14.53 -8.45
N SER A 85 3.80 13.61 -9.37
CA SER A 85 5.01 12.78 -9.40
C SER A 85 6.13 13.38 -10.26
N SER A 86 6.10 14.69 -10.57
CA SER A 86 7.22 15.38 -11.22
C SER A 86 8.48 15.41 -10.34
N THR A 87 8.32 15.40 -9.01
CA THR A 87 9.43 15.36 -8.06
C THR A 87 9.88 13.93 -7.68
N TYR A 88 8.99 12.94 -7.77
CA TYR A 88 9.30 11.57 -7.32
C TYR A 88 10.05 10.70 -8.36
N THR A 89 9.92 11.00 -9.66
CA THR A 89 10.69 10.30 -10.71
C THR A 89 12.19 10.63 -10.66
N ALA A 90 12.56 11.83 -10.21
CA ALA A 90 13.96 12.22 -10.06
C ALA A 90 14.69 11.48 -8.91
N ALA A 91 13.99 11.20 -7.81
CA ALA A 91 14.55 10.52 -6.63
C ALA A 91 14.64 8.99 -6.79
N GLY A 92 13.69 8.36 -7.50
CA GLY A 92 13.73 6.92 -7.78
C GLY A 92 14.87 6.50 -8.71
N ALA A 93 15.18 7.33 -9.71
CA ALA A 93 16.31 7.11 -10.62
C ALA A 93 17.66 7.18 -9.90
N THR A 94 17.82 8.07 -8.92
CA THR A 94 19.06 8.22 -8.15
C THR A 94 19.28 7.07 -7.16
N ALA A 95 18.23 6.57 -6.49
CA ALA A 95 18.36 5.42 -5.59
C ALA A 95 18.76 4.12 -6.31
N ALA A 96 18.25 3.91 -7.54
CA ALA A 96 18.63 2.77 -8.38
C ALA A 96 20.11 2.84 -8.82
N VAL A 97 20.61 4.03 -9.15
CA VAL A 97 22.02 4.24 -9.53
C VAL A 97 22.97 4.01 -8.34
N ILE A 98 22.61 4.46 -7.13
CA ILE A 98 23.45 4.27 -5.95
C ILE A 98 23.47 2.79 -5.51
N GLY A 99 22.32 2.12 -5.53
CA GLY A 99 22.21 0.69 -5.18
C GLY A 99 22.98 -0.22 -6.13
N THR A 100 22.94 0.06 -7.44
CA THR A 100 23.69 -0.71 -8.44
C THR A 100 25.19 -0.42 -8.37
N ALA A 101 25.62 0.82 -8.13
CA ALA A 101 27.04 1.15 -7.97
C ALA A 101 27.68 0.46 -6.73
N ALA A 102 26.95 0.34 -5.62
CA ALA A 102 27.43 -0.35 -4.42
C ALA A 102 27.63 -1.86 -4.64
N LEU A 103 26.71 -2.50 -5.37
CA LEU A 103 26.82 -3.91 -5.77
C LEU A 103 28.02 -4.14 -6.71
N VAL A 104 28.20 -3.27 -7.72
CA VAL A 104 29.33 -3.36 -8.66
C VAL A 104 30.68 -3.14 -7.95
N ARG A 105 30.75 -2.19 -7.01
CA ARG A 105 31.97 -1.94 -6.21
C ARG A 105 32.31 -3.11 -5.29
N ARG A 106 31.31 -3.76 -4.69
CA ARG A 106 31.49 -4.96 -3.85
C ARG A 106 31.94 -6.17 -4.67
N ALA A 107 31.39 -6.34 -5.87
CA ALA A 107 31.79 -7.40 -6.79
C ALA A 107 33.25 -7.24 -7.28
N ARG A 108 33.68 -6.02 -7.61
CA ARG A 108 35.07 -5.74 -8.01
C ARG A 108 36.09 -6.04 -6.91
N ARG A 109 35.80 -5.72 -5.64
CA ARG A 109 36.74 -6.01 -4.53
C ARG A 109 36.94 -7.49 -4.22
N ARG A 110 36.03 -8.38 -4.64
CA ARG A 110 36.15 -9.83 -4.43
C ARG A 110 36.92 -10.56 -5.53
N ARG A 111 37.14 -9.92 -6.68
CA ARG A 111 37.91 -10.46 -7.82
C ARG A 111 39.38 -10.02 -7.84
N GLY A 112 39.80 -9.16 -6.90
CA GLY A 112 41.16 -8.65 -6.77
C GLY A 112 41.94 -9.24 -5.58
N ARG A 113 41.51 -10.39 -5.08
CA ARG A 113 42.26 -11.28 -4.17
C ARG A 113 42.38 -12.62 -4.88
#